data_AF-A0A660VXV5-F1
#
_entry.id   AF-A0A660VXV5-F1
#
_cell.length_a   1.000
_cell.length_b   1.000
_cell.length_c   1.000
_cell.angle_alpha   90.00
_cell.angle_beta   90.00
_cell.angle_gamma   90.00
#
_symmetry.space_group_name_H-M   'P 1'
#
loop_
_entity.id
_entity.type
_entity.pdbx_description
1 polymer ?
#
loop_
_entity_poly.entity_id
_entity_poly.type
_entity_poly.pdbx_seq_one_letter_code
_entity_poly.pdbx_strand_id
1 'polypeptide(L)'
;MSGPRILVVVMLGLIALIWVGLSDDPSHDRERGLQESQLALEAIENELRDMESDYRLLSSGKLRLDLKVEHDEVRSRLALLRSRRLRLADDTQLERRQILPAFRSLVVEADEALAFAQGLGRRVKARHDFIVDSSPLLRDARALRDALQAHPNADPVLRGRVDEAAGWFAELEGHALRSDSLLQQNPQQGAIMAGATLNGLRRFLKEGEALRDELDAGA
;
A
#
# COMPACT_ATOMS: atom_id res chain seq x y z
N MET A 1 -5.76 -49.34 51.55
CA MET A 1 -6.41 -49.83 50.32
C MET A 1 -7.19 -48.69 49.68
N SER A 2 -6.57 -47.91 48.79
CA SER A 2 -7.16 -46.69 48.19
C SER A 2 -6.80 -46.51 46.71
N GLY A 3 -6.28 -47.56 46.06
CA GLY A 3 -5.88 -47.54 44.65
C GLY A 3 -7.02 -47.60 43.61
N PRO A 4 -8.10 -48.40 43.78
CA PRO A 4 -9.04 -48.63 42.67
C PRO A 4 -10.02 -47.48 42.42
N ARG A 5 -10.33 -46.65 43.42
CA ARG A 5 -11.29 -45.53 43.27
C ARG A 5 -10.72 -44.34 42.51
N ILE A 6 -9.44 -44.03 42.72
CA ILE A 6 -8.77 -42.92 42.01
C ILE A 6 -8.60 -43.27 40.53
N LEU A 7 -8.27 -44.53 40.23
CA LEU A 7 -8.12 -45.02 38.87
C LEU A 7 -9.43 -44.96 38.07
N VAL A 8 -10.56 -45.23 38.71
CA VAL A 8 -11.90 -45.10 38.10
C VAL A 8 -12.27 -43.63 37.85
N VAL A 9 -11.96 -42.72 38.77
CA VAL A 9 -12.23 -41.28 38.58
C VAL A 9 -11.36 -40.70 37.47
N VAL A 10 -10.09 -41.09 37.38
CA VAL A 10 -9.19 -40.67 36.29
C VAL A 10 -9.63 -41.25 34.95
N MET A 11 -10.05 -42.51 34.89
CA MET A 11 -10.59 -43.10 33.66
C MET A 11 -11.91 -42.45 33.23
N LEU A 12 -12.83 -42.16 34.16
CA LEU A 12 -14.07 -41.45 33.84
C LEU A 12 -13.80 -40.01 33.39
N GLY A 13 -12.80 -39.33 33.98
CA GLY A 13 -12.35 -38.01 33.55
C GLY A 13 -11.74 -38.02 32.15
N LEU A 14 -10.92 -39.02 31.83
CA LEU A 14 -10.34 -39.21 30.49
C LEU A 14 -11.40 -39.57 29.45
N ILE A 15 -12.36 -40.44 29.80
CA ILE A 15 -13.49 -40.78 28.92
C ILE A 15 -14.36 -39.54 28.69
N ALA A 16 -14.62 -38.72 29.71
CA ALA A 16 -15.37 -37.47 29.55
C ALA A 16 -14.63 -36.44 28.68
N LEU A 17 -13.31 -36.32 28.81
CA LEU A 17 -12.48 -35.46 27.94
C LEU A 17 -12.45 -35.95 26.49
N ILE A 18 -12.36 -37.27 26.29
CA ILE A 18 -12.47 -37.90 24.96
C ILE A 18 -13.88 -37.72 24.40
N TRP A 19 -14.91 -37.77 25.25
CA TRP A 19 -16.30 -37.55 24.87
C TRP A 19 -16.57 -36.10 24.48
N VAL A 20 -16.03 -35.11 25.20
CA VAL A 20 -16.11 -33.69 24.80
C VAL A 20 -15.36 -33.44 23.49
N GLY A 21 -14.18 -34.05 23.32
CA GLY A 21 -13.46 -34.03 22.04
C GLY A 21 -14.21 -34.74 20.90
N LEU A 22 -15.04 -35.75 21.19
CA LEU A 22 -15.87 -36.48 20.23
C LEU A 22 -17.26 -35.85 20.02
N SER A 23 -17.77 -35.09 20.98
CA SER A 23 -19.11 -34.49 20.96
C SER A 23 -19.15 -33.06 20.47
N ASP A 24 -18.00 -32.44 20.21
CA ASP A 24 -17.95 -31.15 19.51
C ASP A 24 -18.62 -31.33 18.14
N ASP A 25 -19.77 -30.69 18.00
CA ASP A 25 -20.62 -30.75 16.83
C ASP A 25 -19.82 -30.24 15.61
N PRO A 26 -19.76 -30.98 14.48
CA PRO A 26 -19.17 -30.47 13.23
C PRO A 26 -19.68 -29.08 12.82
N SER A 27 -20.88 -28.70 13.28
CA SER A 27 -21.44 -27.36 13.11
C SER A 27 -20.58 -26.28 13.77
N HIS A 28 -19.99 -26.53 14.94
CA HIS A 28 -19.19 -25.55 15.68
C HIS A 28 -17.84 -25.29 14.98
N ASP A 29 -17.15 -26.35 14.55
CA ASP A 29 -15.92 -26.25 13.77
C ASP A 29 -16.14 -25.48 12.45
N ARG A 30 -17.30 -25.72 11.80
CA ARG A 30 -17.68 -25.03 10.57
C ARG A 30 -18.01 -23.57 10.83
N GLU A 31 -18.81 -23.26 11.85
CA GLU A 31 -19.15 -21.88 12.22
C GLU A 31 -17.90 -21.07 12.53
N ARG A 32 -16.99 -21.64 13.34
CA ARG A 32 -15.70 -21.03 13.63
C ARG A 32 -14.88 -20.77 12.37
N GLY A 33 -14.74 -21.78 11.50
CA GLY A 33 -14.04 -21.63 10.23
C GLY A 33 -14.66 -20.56 9.32
N LEU A 34 -16.00 -20.45 9.31
CA LEU A 34 -16.73 -19.43 8.55
C LEU A 34 -16.52 -18.01 9.10
N GLN A 35 -16.43 -17.86 10.41
CA GLN A 35 -16.15 -16.59 11.07
C GLN A 35 -14.69 -16.16 10.84
N GLU A 36 -13.72 -17.04 11.10
CA GLU A 36 -12.29 -16.75 10.91
C GLU A 36 -11.99 -16.38 9.44
N SER A 37 -12.53 -17.15 8.49
CA SER A 37 -12.39 -16.84 7.06
C SER A 37 -13.09 -15.54 6.66
N GLN A 38 -14.26 -15.22 7.23
CA GLN A 38 -14.96 -13.98 6.93
C GLN A 38 -14.13 -12.76 7.35
N LEU A 39 -13.57 -12.79 8.56
CA LEU A 39 -12.72 -11.71 9.08
C LEU A 39 -11.47 -11.49 8.20
N ALA A 40 -10.84 -12.58 7.74
CA ALA A 40 -9.67 -12.50 6.86
C ALA A 40 -10.02 -11.87 5.49
N LEU A 41 -11.17 -12.22 4.91
CA LEU A 41 -11.62 -11.62 3.65
C LEU A 41 -12.05 -10.17 3.80
N GLU A 42 -12.72 -9.83 4.90
CA GLU A 42 -13.09 -8.45 5.23
C GLU A 42 -11.87 -7.54 5.40
N ALA A 43 -10.77 -8.06 5.96
CA ALA A 43 -9.52 -7.31 6.06
C ALA A 43 -8.98 -6.91 4.67
N ILE A 44 -9.00 -7.82 3.69
CA ILE A 44 -8.60 -7.52 2.30
C ILE A 44 -9.53 -6.48 1.68
N GLU A 45 -10.83 -6.61 1.90
CA GLU A 45 -11.84 -5.69 1.38
C GLU A 45 -11.69 -4.28 1.94
N ASN A 46 -11.43 -4.18 3.24
CA ASN A 46 -11.19 -2.91 3.90
C ASN A 46 -9.91 -2.27 3.36
N GLU A 47 -8.82 -3.02 3.20
CA GLU A 47 -7.58 -2.51 2.60
C GLU A 47 -7.80 -1.99 1.17
N LEU A 48 -8.53 -2.74 0.34
CA LEU A 48 -8.91 -2.30 -1.02
C LEU A 48 -9.76 -1.03 -0.99
N ARG A 49 -10.72 -0.95 -0.06
CA ARG A 49 -11.60 0.23 0.08
C ARG A 49 -10.81 1.46 0.52
N ASP A 50 -9.89 1.29 1.46
CA ASP A 50 -9.08 2.37 2.01
C ASP A 50 -8.13 2.96 0.95
N MET A 51 -7.57 2.13 0.06
CA MET A 51 -6.70 2.60 -1.02
C MET A 51 -7.45 3.12 -2.27
N GLU A 52 -8.75 2.85 -2.40
CA GLU A 52 -9.52 3.09 -3.64
C GLU A 52 -9.51 4.56 -4.08
N SER A 53 -9.60 5.52 -3.14
CA SER A 53 -9.59 6.94 -3.46
C SER A 53 -8.26 7.38 -4.08
N ASP A 54 -7.15 7.03 -3.42
CA ASP A 54 -5.80 7.35 -3.88
C ASP A 54 -5.52 6.65 -5.22
N TYR A 55 -5.95 5.39 -5.37
CA TYR A 55 -5.85 4.64 -6.61
C TYR A 55 -6.64 5.29 -7.76
N ARG A 56 -7.87 5.78 -7.52
CA ARG A 56 -8.67 6.49 -8.53
C ARG A 56 -8.01 7.78 -9.01
N LEU A 57 -7.44 8.55 -8.09
CA LEU A 57 -6.70 9.77 -8.43
C LEU A 57 -5.49 9.45 -9.30
N LEU A 58 -4.69 8.46 -8.89
CA LEU A 58 -3.55 8.01 -9.69
C LEU A 58 -4.01 7.44 -11.04
N SER A 59 -5.12 6.69 -11.11
CA SER A 59 -5.55 5.98 -12.33
C SER A 59 -6.09 6.92 -13.40
N SER A 60 -6.65 8.06 -12.99
CA SER A 60 -7.06 9.13 -13.90
C SER A 60 -5.88 9.83 -14.59
N GLY A 61 -4.69 9.81 -13.98
CA GLY A 61 -3.48 10.44 -14.50
C GLY A 61 -2.51 9.43 -15.10
N LYS A 62 -2.69 9.06 -16.38
CA LYS A 62 -1.77 8.17 -17.16
C LYS A 62 -1.09 7.10 -16.31
N LEU A 63 -1.87 6.35 -15.53
CA LEU A 63 -1.27 5.36 -14.66
C LEU A 63 -0.79 4.18 -15.50
N ARG A 64 0.51 3.91 -15.37
CA ARG A 64 1.22 2.75 -15.91
C ARG A 64 0.45 1.47 -15.61
N LEU A 65 0.37 0.59 -16.61
CA LEU A 65 -0.38 -0.68 -16.58
C LEU A 65 -0.16 -1.49 -15.28
N ASP A 66 1.00 -1.36 -14.66
CA ASP A 66 1.44 -2.21 -13.54
C ASP A 66 0.60 -2.05 -12.26
N LEU A 67 0.27 -0.82 -11.79
CA LEU A 67 -0.57 -0.68 -10.58
C LEU A 67 -1.99 -1.22 -10.80
N LYS A 68 -2.49 -1.10 -12.03
CA LYS A 68 -3.78 -1.67 -12.40
C LYS A 68 -3.72 -3.20 -12.39
N VAL A 69 -2.67 -3.80 -12.96
CA VAL A 69 -2.47 -5.25 -12.96
C VAL A 69 -2.43 -5.79 -11.54
N GLU A 70 -1.65 -5.18 -10.65
CA GLU A 70 -1.54 -5.62 -9.24
C GLU A 70 -2.87 -5.44 -8.48
N HIS A 71 -3.59 -4.34 -8.71
CA HIS A 71 -4.90 -4.11 -8.10
C HIS A 71 -5.95 -5.13 -8.59
N ASP A 72 -5.99 -5.39 -9.90
CA ASP A 72 -6.87 -6.39 -10.49
C ASP A 72 -6.52 -7.81 -10.01
N GLU A 73 -5.24 -8.09 -9.73
CA GLU A 73 -4.78 -9.33 -9.11
C GLU A 73 -5.35 -9.50 -7.69
N VAL A 74 -5.26 -8.49 -6.83
CA VAL A 74 -5.85 -8.54 -5.47
C VAL A 74 -7.35 -8.82 -5.56
N ARG A 75 -8.07 -8.12 -6.44
CA ARG A 75 -9.52 -8.29 -6.64
C ARG A 75 -9.86 -9.69 -7.13
N SER A 76 -9.07 -10.23 -8.06
CA SER A 76 -9.27 -11.58 -8.60
C SER A 76 -9.01 -12.65 -7.54
N ARG A 77 -7.96 -12.51 -6.73
CA ARG A 77 -7.67 -13.39 -5.59
C ARG A 77 -8.79 -13.36 -4.56
N LEU A 78 -9.28 -12.17 -4.19
CA LEU A 78 -10.41 -12.03 -3.26
C LEU A 78 -11.68 -12.73 -3.78
N ALA A 79 -12.00 -12.57 -5.06
CA ALA A 79 -13.16 -13.24 -5.67
C ALA A 79 -13.03 -14.78 -5.63
N LEU A 80 -11.83 -15.31 -5.92
CA LEU A 80 -11.52 -16.74 -5.82
C LEU A 80 -11.66 -17.26 -4.39
N LEU A 81 -11.12 -16.54 -3.41
CA LEU A 81 -11.21 -16.92 -1.99
C LEU A 81 -12.66 -16.90 -1.49
N ARG A 82 -13.45 -15.89 -1.84
CA ARG A 82 -14.91 -15.84 -1.55
C ARG A 82 -15.64 -17.04 -2.15
N SER A 83 -15.38 -17.37 -3.41
CA SER A 83 -15.97 -18.54 -4.07
C SER A 83 -15.59 -19.85 -3.37
N ARG A 84 -14.34 -19.99 -2.93
CA ARG A 84 -13.87 -21.17 -2.18
C ARG A 84 -14.52 -21.26 -0.80
N ARG A 85 -14.65 -20.14 -0.10
CA ARG A 85 -15.34 -20.09 1.20
C ARG A 85 -16.78 -20.58 1.08
N LEU A 86 -17.51 -20.12 0.06
CA LEU A 86 -18.88 -20.58 -0.20
C LEU A 86 -18.92 -22.10 -0.46
N ARG A 87 -18.01 -22.62 -1.29
CA ARG A 87 -17.90 -24.06 -1.53
C ARG A 87 -17.64 -24.85 -0.24
N LEU A 88 -16.74 -24.39 0.63
CA LEU A 88 -16.48 -25.04 1.93
C LEU A 88 -17.66 -24.93 2.90
N ALA A 89 -18.42 -23.83 2.85
CA ALA A 89 -19.62 -23.65 3.66
C ALA A 89 -20.70 -24.69 3.31
N ASP A 90 -20.86 -24.96 2.01
CA ASP A 90 -21.92 -25.82 1.47
C ASP A 90 -21.51 -27.30 1.37
N ASP A 91 -20.23 -27.62 1.51
CA ASP A 91 -19.73 -28.99 1.38
C ASP A 91 -20.12 -29.83 2.60
N THR A 92 -21.17 -30.64 2.45
CA THR A 92 -21.66 -31.56 3.50
C THR A 92 -20.85 -32.87 3.58
N GLN A 93 -19.91 -33.10 2.67
CA GLN A 93 -19.11 -34.33 2.60
C GLN A 93 -17.77 -34.22 3.33
N LEU A 94 -17.35 -33.01 3.70
CA LEU A 94 -16.15 -32.78 4.52
C LEU A 94 -16.21 -33.57 5.83
N GLU A 95 -15.26 -34.47 6.02
CA GLU A 95 -15.07 -35.14 7.30
C GLU A 95 -14.75 -34.10 8.38
N ARG A 96 -15.28 -34.28 9.59
CA ARG A 96 -15.09 -33.33 10.70
C ARG A 96 -13.64 -32.89 10.91
N ARG A 97 -12.71 -33.85 10.90
CA ARG A 97 -11.26 -33.60 11.07
C ARG A 97 -10.64 -32.73 9.97
N GLN A 98 -11.32 -32.56 8.84
CA GLN A 98 -10.87 -31.79 7.67
C GLN A 98 -11.46 -30.38 7.63
N ILE A 99 -12.57 -30.12 8.34
CA ILE A 99 -13.29 -28.83 8.31
C ILE A 99 -12.36 -27.67 8.69
N LEU A 100 -11.84 -27.66 9.91
CA LEU A 100 -10.96 -26.59 10.38
C LEU A 100 -9.68 -26.47 9.54
N PRO A 101 -8.96 -27.57 9.20
CA PRO A 101 -7.82 -27.48 8.29
C PRO A 101 -8.13 -26.82 6.94
N ALA A 102 -9.29 -27.11 6.34
CA ALA A 102 -9.69 -26.52 5.06
C ALA A 102 -9.93 -25.00 5.18
N PHE A 103 -10.62 -24.56 6.23
CA PHE A 103 -10.80 -23.12 6.49
C PHE A 103 -9.49 -22.42 6.85
N ARG A 104 -8.61 -23.05 7.64
CA ARG A 104 -7.29 -22.50 7.98
C ARG A 104 -6.42 -22.31 6.75
N SER A 105 -6.44 -23.25 5.81
CA SER A 105 -5.75 -23.10 4.53
C SER A 105 -6.25 -21.85 3.77
N LEU A 106 -7.57 -21.64 3.74
CA LEU A 106 -8.16 -20.44 3.14
C LEU A 106 -7.74 -19.15 3.86
N VAL A 107 -7.67 -19.15 5.20
CA VAL A 107 -7.20 -18.01 5.99
C VAL A 107 -5.74 -17.68 5.67
N VAL A 108 -4.86 -18.69 5.58
CA VAL A 108 -3.45 -18.47 5.21
C VAL A 108 -3.32 -17.83 3.84
N GLU A 109 -4.06 -18.32 2.85
CA GLU A 109 -4.07 -17.72 1.50
C GLU A 109 -4.66 -16.30 1.49
N ALA A 110 -5.63 -16.02 2.38
CA ALA A 110 -6.19 -14.70 2.58
C ALA A 110 -5.17 -13.75 3.23
N ASP A 111 -4.39 -14.21 4.21
CA ASP A 111 -3.32 -13.43 4.84
C ASP A 111 -2.23 -13.07 3.83
N GLU A 112 -1.87 -13.98 2.92
CA GLU A 112 -0.95 -13.69 1.82
C GLU A 112 -1.52 -12.64 0.86
N ALA A 113 -2.81 -12.73 0.53
CA ALA A 113 -3.48 -11.74 -0.31
C ALA A 113 -3.58 -10.38 0.38
N LEU A 114 -3.82 -10.36 1.69
CA LEU A 114 -3.83 -9.16 2.52
C LEU A 114 -2.44 -8.51 2.58
N ALA A 115 -1.38 -9.28 2.79
CA ALA A 115 -0.01 -8.76 2.80
C ALA A 115 0.36 -8.12 1.45
N PHE A 116 -0.06 -8.73 0.34
CA PHE A 116 0.10 -8.17 -0.99
C PHE A 116 -0.72 -6.88 -1.16
N ALA A 117 -1.99 -6.87 -0.75
CA ALA A 117 -2.85 -5.70 -0.78
C ALA A 117 -2.27 -4.53 0.04
N GLN A 118 -1.79 -4.78 1.25
CA GLN A 118 -1.13 -3.76 2.09
C GLN A 118 0.16 -3.23 1.45
N GLY A 119 0.93 -4.10 0.79
CA GLY A 119 2.11 -3.69 0.03
C GLY A 119 1.76 -2.77 -1.14
N LEU A 120 0.68 -3.07 -1.84
CA LEU A 120 0.11 -2.21 -2.88
C LEU A 120 -0.39 -0.88 -2.31
N GLY A 121 -1.19 -0.92 -1.23
CA GLY A 121 -1.75 0.26 -0.57
C GLY A 121 -0.67 1.25 -0.12
N ARG A 122 0.41 0.76 0.49
CA ARG A 122 1.58 1.60 0.85
C ARG A 122 2.22 2.28 -0.35
N ARG A 123 2.38 1.58 -1.49
CA ARG A 123 2.95 2.16 -2.72
C ARG A 123 2.01 3.18 -3.35
N VAL A 124 0.72 2.87 -3.42
CA VAL A 124 -0.33 3.78 -3.91
C VAL A 124 -0.30 5.07 -3.10
N LYS A 125 -0.36 4.97 -1.77
CA LYS A 125 -0.31 6.11 -0.85
C LYS A 125 0.95 6.95 -1.03
N ALA A 126 2.13 6.31 -1.01
CA ALA A 126 3.40 7.03 -1.13
C ALA A 126 3.53 7.79 -2.46
N ARG A 127 3.03 7.22 -3.56
CA ARG A 127 3.00 7.90 -4.86
C ARG A 127 1.98 9.03 -4.90
N HIS A 128 0.78 8.79 -4.38
CA HIS A 128 -0.25 9.82 -4.25
C HIS A 128 0.29 11.02 -3.49
N ASP A 129 0.82 10.79 -2.29
CA ASP A 129 1.34 11.85 -1.41
C ASP A 129 2.48 12.61 -2.10
N PHE A 130 3.39 11.90 -2.77
CA PHE A 130 4.46 12.55 -3.55
C PHE A 130 3.93 13.43 -4.68
N ILE A 131 2.92 12.97 -5.44
CA ILE A 131 2.34 13.75 -6.55
C ILE A 131 1.63 14.99 -6.02
N VAL A 132 0.84 14.85 -4.95
CA VAL A 132 0.14 15.97 -4.31
C VAL A 132 1.12 17.02 -3.81
N ASP A 133 2.24 16.61 -3.22
CA ASP A 133 3.25 17.52 -2.69
C ASP A 133 4.14 18.13 -3.78
N SER A 134 4.56 17.34 -4.76
CA SER A 134 5.53 17.77 -5.79
C SER A 134 4.89 18.57 -6.91
N SER A 135 3.64 18.29 -7.29
CA SER A 135 2.97 18.97 -8.40
C SER A 135 2.88 20.49 -8.25
N PRO A 136 2.43 21.05 -7.12
CA PRO A 136 2.43 22.50 -6.94
C PRO A 136 3.85 23.08 -6.98
N LEU A 137 4.81 22.43 -6.31
CA LEU A 137 6.20 22.89 -6.28
C LEU A 137 6.83 22.90 -7.68
N LEU A 138 6.61 21.86 -8.48
CA LEU A 138 7.09 21.79 -9.86
C LEU A 138 6.46 22.87 -10.73
N ARG A 139 5.15 23.09 -10.62
CA ARG A 139 4.46 24.15 -11.35
C ARG A 139 5.01 25.52 -11.00
N ASP A 140 5.16 25.81 -9.71
CA ASP A 140 5.61 27.11 -9.23
C ASP A 140 7.10 27.33 -9.61
N ALA A 141 7.91 26.27 -9.57
CA ALA A 141 9.31 26.32 -9.98
C ALA A 141 9.48 26.48 -11.50
N ARG A 142 8.60 25.89 -12.33
CA ARG A 142 8.53 26.19 -13.77
C ARG A 142 8.22 27.66 -14.03
N ALA A 143 7.18 28.18 -13.37
CA ALA A 143 6.78 29.57 -13.53
C ALA A 143 7.91 30.53 -13.12
N LEU A 144 8.61 30.23 -12.03
CA LEU A 144 9.76 31.01 -11.58
C LEU A 144 10.94 30.94 -12.56
N ARG A 145 11.29 29.76 -13.07
CA ARG A 145 12.31 29.60 -14.10
C ARG A 145 11.96 30.44 -15.33
N ASP A 146 10.73 30.32 -15.82
CA ASP A 146 10.28 31.03 -17.02
C ASP A 146 10.31 32.55 -16.81
N ALA A 147 9.95 33.03 -15.61
CA ALA A 147 10.05 34.44 -15.24
C ALA A 147 11.51 34.93 -15.19
N LEU A 148 12.42 34.15 -14.58
CA LEU A 148 13.85 34.46 -14.52
C LEU A 148 14.46 34.53 -15.93
N GLN A 149 14.13 33.58 -16.81
CA GLN A 149 14.63 33.55 -18.19
C GLN A 149 14.09 34.69 -19.06
N ALA A 150 12.84 35.11 -18.81
CA ALA A 150 12.22 36.21 -19.53
C ALA A 150 12.67 37.61 -19.05
N HIS A 151 13.49 37.70 -17.99
CA HIS A 151 13.85 38.98 -17.39
C HIS A 151 14.72 39.85 -18.34
N PRO A 152 14.27 41.06 -18.70
CA PRO A 152 14.89 41.85 -19.77
C PRO A 152 16.28 42.41 -19.43
N ASN A 153 16.56 42.65 -18.14
CA ASN A 153 17.71 43.45 -17.69
C ASN A 153 18.83 42.68 -16.95
N ALA A 154 19.01 41.39 -17.22
CA ALA A 154 20.11 40.65 -16.58
C ALA A 154 21.47 41.06 -17.17
N ASP A 155 22.35 41.62 -16.34
CA ASP A 155 23.77 41.77 -16.68
C ASP A 155 24.43 40.39 -16.94
N PRO A 156 25.63 40.31 -17.53
CA PRO A 156 26.24 39.02 -17.86
C PRO A 156 26.45 38.08 -16.66
N VAL A 157 26.65 38.62 -15.45
CA VAL A 157 26.89 37.83 -14.24
C VAL A 157 25.57 37.24 -13.74
N LEU A 158 24.52 38.06 -13.66
CA LEU A 158 23.18 37.64 -13.29
C LEU A 158 22.59 36.68 -14.32
N ARG A 159 22.85 36.89 -15.62
CA ARG A 159 22.43 35.98 -16.68
C ARG A 159 23.06 34.59 -16.53
N GLY A 160 24.34 34.50 -16.18
CA GLY A 160 24.99 33.22 -15.87
C GLY A 160 24.34 32.48 -14.69
N ARG A 161 23.93 33.21 -13.65
CA ARG A 161 23.20 32.64 -12.50
C ARG A 161 21.80 32.16 -12.86
N VAL A 162 21.10 32.88 -13.75
CA VAL A 162 19.79 32.46 -14.28
C VAL A 162 19.91 31.16 -15.08
N ASP A 163 20.93 31.04 -15.93
CA ASP A 163 21.17 29.83 -16.71
C ASP A 163 21.53 28.63 -15.82
N GLU A 164 22.35 28.85 -14.78
CA GLU A 164 22.65 27.82 -13.78
C GLU A 164 21.38 27.35 -13.04
N ALA A 165 20.56 28.31 -12.58
CA ALA A 165 19.29 28.00 -11.93
C ALA A 165 18.35 27.19 -12.85
N ALA A 166 18.27 27.53 -14.14
CA ALA A 166 17.49 26.77 -15.11
C ALA A 166 18.00 25.34 -15.29
N GLY A 167 19.32 25.14 -15.29
CA GLY A 167 19.95 23.81 -15.31
C GLY A 167 19.58 22.97 -14.08
N TRP A 168 19.72 23.56 -12.89
CA TRP A 168 19.36 22.90 -11.62
C TRP A 168 17.87 22.51 -11.58
N PHE A 169 17.00 23.39 -12.09
CA PHE A 169 15.58 23.08 -12.19
C PHE A 169 15.31 21.87 -13.09
N ALA A 170 15.93 21.80 -14.27
CA ALA A 170 15.77 20.66 -15.17
C ALA A 170 16.23 19.33 -14.51
N GLU A 171 17.31 19.38 -13.71
CA GLU A 171 17.75 18.22 -12.92
C GLU A 171 16.72 17.81 -11.87
N LEU A 172 16.10 18.78 -11.17
CA LEU A 172 15.05 18.52 -10.18
C LEU A 172 13.79 17.92 -10.80
N GLU A 173 13.38 18.37 -11.99
CA GLU A 173 12.29 17.73 -12.73
C GLU A 173 12.62 16.27 -13.08
N GLY A 174 13.86 16.03 -13.55
CA GLY A 174 14.36 14.69 -13.80
C GLY A 174 14.40 13.82 -12.53
N HIS A 175 14.76 14.40 -11.38
CA HIS A 175 14.70 13.72 -10.08
C HIS A 175 13.27 13.42 -9.65
N ALA A 176 12.31 14.30 -9.92
CA ALA A 176 10.90 14.04 -9.60
C ALA A 176 10.34 12.86 -10.39
N LEU A 177 10.62 12.80 -11.70
CA LEU A 177 10.23 11.66 -12.55
C LEU A 177 10.88 10.35 -12.10
N ARG A 178 12.16 10.39 -11.71
CA ARG A 178 12.87 9.23 -11.18
C ARG A 178 12.33 8.78 -9.81
N SER A 179 11.99 9.73 -8.93
CA SER A 179 11.40 9.44 -7.63
C SER A 179 10.07 8.71 -7.76
N ASP A 180 9.18 9.17 -8.65
CA ASP A 180 7.92 8.46 -8.93
C ASP A 180 8.16 7.03 -9.46
N SER A 181 9.11 6.85 -10.38
CA SER A 181 9.44 5.52 -10.90
C SER A 181 10.04 4.60 -9.82
N LEU A 182 10.84 5.13 -8.90
CA LEU A 182 11.40 4.35 -7.79
C LEU A 182 10.35 4.04 -6.72
N LEU A 183 9.42 4.94 -6.43
CA LEU A 183 8.30 4.66 -5.53
C LEU A 183 7.47 3.46 -6.00
N GLN A 184 7.42 3.22 -7.30
CA GLN A 184 6.78 2.05 -7.90
C GLN A 184 7.58 0.75 -7.68
N GLN A 185 8.90 0.78 -7.93
CA GLN A 185 9.76 -0.42 -7.96
C GLN A 185 10.34 -0.79 -6.60
N ASN A 186 10.73 0.23 -5.83
CA ASN A 186 11.34 0.10 -4.52
C ASN A 186 10.87 1.25 -3.63
N PRO A 187 9.71 1.12 -2.96
CA PRO A 187 9.10 2.22 -2.20
C PRO A 187 10.02 2.82 -1.12
N GLN A 188 10.92 2.04 -0.53
CA GLN A 188 11.84 2.56 0.49
C GLN A 188 12.90 3.49 -0.11
N GLN A 189 13.55 3.07 -1.21
CA GLN A 189 14.50 3.93 -1.92
C GLN A 189 13.78 5.12 -2.58
N GLY A 190 12.60 4.87 -3.14
CA GLY A 190 11.74 5.90 -3.72
C GLY A 190 11.36 6.98 -2.71
N ALA A 191 11.02 6.61 -1.47
CA ALA A 191 10.67 7.58 -0.42
C ALA A 191 11.86 8.47 -0.03
N ILE A 192 13.07 7.90 0.05
CA ILE A 192 14.29 8.67 0.33
C ILE A 192 14.54 9.69 -0.78
N MET A 193 14.48 9.25 -2.05
CA MET A 193 14.71 10.14 -3.20
C MET A 193 13.61 11.19 -3.35
N ALA A 194 12.36 10.81 -3.11
CA ALA A 194 11.21 11.72 -3.12
C ALA A 194 11.38 12.83 -2.07
N GLY A 195 11.76 12.48 -0.84
CA GLY A 195 12.05 13.45 0.22
C GLY A 195 13.18 14.42 -0.15
N ALA A 196 14.28 13.90 -0.71
CA ALA A 196 15.39 14.74 -1.20
C ALA A 196 14.94 15.67 -2.34
N THR A 197 14.14 15.16 -3.28
CA THR A 197 13.62 15.93 -4.41
C THR A 197 12.69 17.05 -3.95
N LEU A 198 11.76 16.77 -3.03
CA LEU A 198 10.85 17.79 -2.47
C LEU A 198 11.63 18.89 -1.75
N ASN A 199 12.66 18.53 -0.98
CA ASN A 199 13.52 19.52 -0.33
C ASN A 199 14.32 20.34 -1.34
N GLY A 200 14.83 19.69 -2.41
CA GLY A 200 15.51 20.37 -3.52
C GLY A 200 14.60 21.38 -4.21
N LEU A 201 13.35 21.01 -4.53
CA LEU A 201 12.36 21.91 -5.14
C LEU A 201 12.03 23.12 -4.24
N ARG A 202 11.80 22.90 -2.95
CA ARG A 202 11.55 24.00 -1.99
C ARG A 202 12.73 24.95 -1.88
N ARG A 203 13.95 24.39 -1.86
CA ARG A 203 15.18 25.18 -1.83
C ARG A 203 15.34 26.00 -3.11
N PHE A 204 15.13 25.37 -4.27
CA PHE A 204 15.18 26.03 -5.56
C PHE A 204 14.18 27.19 -5.65
N LEU A 205 12.94 27.00 -5.21
CA LEU A 205 11.93 28.06 -5.19
C LEU A 205 12.41 29.27 -4.38
N LYS A 206 12.92 29.04 -3.17
CA LYS A 206 13.43 30.11 -2.30
C LYS A 206 14.63 30.83 -2.92
N GLU A 207 15.59 30.09 -3.47
CA GLU A 207 16.80 30.66 -4.08
C GLU A 207 16.48 31.41 -5.38
N GLY A 208 15.56 30.88 -6.19
CA GLY A 208 15.09 31.53 -7.41
C GLY A 208 14.26 32.79 -7.14
N GLU A 209 13.46 32.82 -6.07
CA GLU A 209 12.73 34.02 -5.64
C GLU A 209 13.71 35.12 -5.23
N ALA A 210 14.73 34.79 -4.42
CA ALA A 210 15.77 35.74 -4.07
C ALA A 210 16.52 36.27 -5.31
N LEU A 211 16.82 35.41 -6.27
CA LEU A 211 17.44 35.82 -7.54
C LEU A 211 16.52 36.75 -8.36
N ARG A 212 15.21 36.49 -8.37
CA ARG A 212 14.24 37.36 -9.02
C ARG A 212 14.19 38.73 -8.35
N ASP A 213 14.16 38.77 -7.02
CA ASP A 213 14.13 40.02 -6.25
C ASP A 213 15.41 40.85 -6.49
N GLU A 214 16.58 40.20 -6.63
CA GLU A 214 17.84 40.86 -7.01
C GLU A 214 17.78 41.45 -8.44
N LEU A 215 17.18 40.71 -9.39
CA LEU A 215 16.99 41.17 -10.76
C LEU A 215 16.04 42.37 -10.83
N ASP A 216 14.95 42.34 -10.07
CA ASP A 216 13.97 43.41 -9.99
C ASP A 216 14.55 44.67 -9.32
N ALA A 217 15.42 44.51 -8.32
CA ALA A 217 16.08 45.63 -7.63
C ALA A 217 17.18 46.31 -8.46
N GLY A 218 17.73 45.61 -9.45
CA GLY A 218 18.75 46.12 -10.37
C GLY A 218 18.20 46.73 -11.67
N ALA A 219 16.89 46.63 -11.91
CA ALA A 219 16.19 47.15 -13.10
C ALA A 219 15.72 48.60 -12.93
#